data_AF-A0A7K2JR14-F1
#
_entry.id   AF-A0A7K2JR14-F1
#
_cell.length_a   1.000
_cell.length_b   1.000
_cell.length_c   1.000
_cell.angle_alpha   90.00
_cell.angle_beta   90.00
_cell.angle_gamma   90.00
#
_symmetry.space_group_name_H-M   'P 1'
#
loop_
_entity.id
_entity.type
_entity.pdbx_description
1 polymer ?
#
loop_
_entity_poly.entity_id
_entity_poly.type
_entity_poly.pdbx_seq_one_letter_code
_entity_poly.pdbx_strand_id
1 'polypeptide(L)'
;LQGEAWKAGNGKGGAGPLLTVDRQAPGSWTFQLYTPGTDNCKKGPACKAPSADGTPVSEAAAKKAAAPVLKALGQDDAKLDASQVMGARRAVNAEPEVGGLPTYGWTTGVVVGASGEVVGGSGQLTAPVKGDTYPVLKAEEALALLNSPGDGARAGVGGCAGPVPLEEGTEQAPCDPSTATGAPGKPEKPQQKDRQTITVRDAVFGLAAHPVRGRQTLVPSWLFEVRAPGAEDAFTVTYPAVDPKYLASPAPSPSPSDGSTSSHDVPVSGWTAEGTELTVHFSGGVCSDYDATAKEDGGRVTVTVTATSQPDQVCIMIAKEFVRTVTLDEPLGNRKVVGTDGKDIPLFKPGARLPAPSSAR
;
A
#
# COMPACT_ATOMS: atom_id res chain seq x y z
N LEU A 1 -22.63 -10.66 -13.07
CA LEU A 1 -22.11 -10.24 -11.75
C LEU A 1 -21.14 -11.32 -11.28
N GLN A 2 -19.92 -10.96 -10.91
CA GLN A 2 -18.93 -11.91 -10.36
C GLN A 2 -18.28 -11.25 -9.14
N GLY A 3 -18.72 -11.61 -7.92
CA GLY A 3 -18.17 -11.06 -6.67
C GLY A 3 -18.51 -9.60 -6.40
N GLU A 4 -17.53 -8.85 -5.86
CA GLU A 4 -17.63 -7.44 -5.44
C GLU A 4 -17.43 -6.43 -6.58
N ALA A 5 -17.20 -6.90 -7.82
CA ALA A 5 -17.02 -6.06 -9.00
C ALA A 5 -18.02 -6.38 -10.12
N TRP A 6 -18.39 -5.36 -10.87
CA TRP A 6 -19.03 -5.52 -12.17
C TRP A 6 -17.97 -5.65 -13.25
N LYS A 7 -18.20 -6.56 -14.21
CA LYS A 7 -17.30 -6.78 -15.34
C LYS A 7 -18.11 -6.70 -16.63
N ALA A 8 -17.57 -6.02 -17.63
CA ALA A 8 -18.07 -6.00 -19.00
C ALA A 8 -16.97 -6.30 -20.00
N GLY A 9 -17.35 -6.99 -21.08
CA GLY A 9 -16.42 -7.52 -22.06
C GLY A 9 -16.01 -8.97 -21.73
N ASN A 10 -14.88 -9.39 -22.29
CA ASN A 10 -14.43 -10.78 -22.43
C ASN A 10 -15.45 -11.69 -23.13
N GLY A 11 -15.13 -12.11 -24.36
CA GLY A 11 -15.89 -13.13 -25.07
C GLY A 11 -15.80 -14.51 -24.39
N LYS A 12 -16.54 -15.50 -24.90
CA LYS A 12 -16.40 -16.90 -24.49
C LYS A 12 -14.93 -17.32 -24.69
N GLY A 13 -14.18 -17.47 -23.59
CA GLY A 13 -12.75 -17.80 -23.61
C GLY A 13 -11.85 -16.87 -22.80
N GLY A 14 -12.37 -15.79 -22.20
CA GLY A 14 -11.59 -14.92 -21.30
C GLY A 14 -10.58 -14.01 -21.99
N ALA A 15 -10.52 -14.06 -23.32
CA ALA A 15 -9.72 -13.17 -24.15
C ALA A 15 -10.55 -11.97 -24.62
N GLY A 16 -9.95 -10.79 -24.61
CA GLY A 16 -10.51 -9.57 -25.18
C GLY A 16 -10.57 -8.39 -24.22
N PRO A 17 -11.29 -7.32 -24.60
CA PRO A 17 -11.44 -6.13 -23.79
C PRO A 17 -12.19 -6.44 -22.50
N LEU A 18 -11.67 -5.95 -21.38
CA LEU A 18 -12.26 -6.12 -20.06
C LEU A 18 -12.32 -4.77 -19.35
N LEU A 19 -13.54 -4.38 -18.96
CA LEU A 19 -13.80 -3.32 -18.01
C LEU A 19 -14.19 -3.96 -16.68
N THR A 20 -13.49 -3.62 -15.60
CA THR A 20 -13.83 -4.01 -14.23
C THR A 20 -14.15 -2.76 -13.44
N VAL A 21 -15.23 -2.77 -12.67
CA VAL A 21 -15.70 -1.66 -11.84
C VAL A 21 -16.05 -2.19 -10.46
N ASP A 22 -15.43 -1.63 -9.44
CA ASP A 22 -15.73 -1.94 -8.04
C ASP A 22 -17.13 -1.44 -7.69
N ARG A 23 -17.90 -2.24 -6.94
CA ARG A 23 -19.26 -1.85 -6.54
C ARG A 23 -19.28 -0.75 -5.49
N GLN A 24 -18.24 -0.67 -4.66
CA GLN A 24 -18.21 0.31 -3.58
C GLN A 24 -17.88 1.68 -4.14
N ALA A 25 -18.71 2.69 -3.83
CA ALA A 25 -18.43 4.08 -4.19
C ALA A 25 -17.05 4.52 -3.65
N PRO A 26 -16.27 5.30 -4.43
CA PRO A 26 -16.64 5.96 -5.69
C PRO A 26 -16.61 5.07 -6.95
N GLY A 27 -16.31 3.78 -6.78
CA GLY A 27 -16.30 2.78 -7.84
C GLY A 27 -15.04 2.86 -8.68
N SER A 28 -13.93 2.35 -8.14
CA SER A 28 -12.68 2.25 -8.90
C SER A 28 -12.92 1.41 -10.14
N TRP A 29 -12.48 1.88 -11.30
CA TRP A 29 -12.59 1.14 -12.55
C TRP A 29 -11.24 0.96 -13.21
N THR A 30 -11.11 -0.14 -13.93
CA THR A 30 -9.95 -0.46 -14.77
C THR A 30 -10.43 -1.01 -16.10
N PHE A 31 -9.83 -0.53 -17.18
CA PHE A 31 -10.05 -1.03 -18.53
C PHE A 31 -8.74 -1.55 -19.12
N GLN A 32 -8.82 -2.69 -19.78
CA GLN A 32 -7.72 -3.27 -20.54
C GLN A 32 -8.28 -3.82 -21.85
N LEU A 33 -7.76 -3.38 -22.98
CA LEU A 33 -8.18 -3.87 -24.30
C LEU A 33 -7.64 -5.27 -24.57
N TYR A 34 -6.42 -5.54 -24.10
CA TYR A 34 -5.76 -6.82 -24.25
C TYR A 34 -5.66 -7.51 -22.89
N THR A 35 -6.03 -8.78 -22.85
CA THR A 35 -5.79 -9.62 -21.68
C THR A 35 -4.28 -9.72 -21.45
N PRO A 36 -3.77 -9.50 -20.22
CA PRO A 36 -2.38 -9.76 -19.91
C PRO A 36 -2.04 -11.18 -20.35
N GLY A 37 -0.99 -11.32 -21.16
CA GLY A 37 -0.54 -12.64 -21.59
C GLY A 37 -0.24 -13.50 -20.35
N THR A 38 -0.63 -14.77 -20.39
CA THR A 38 -0.06 -15.73 -19.45
C THR A 38 1.34 -16.09 -19.94
N ASP A 39 2.26 -16.32 -19.01
CA ASP A 39 3.61 -16.83 -19.26
C ASP A 39 3.63 -18.28 -19.78
N ASN A 40 2.45 -18.82 -20.16
CA ASN A 40 2.26 -20.12 -20.80
C ASN A 40 2.75 -20.15 -22.26
N CYS A 41 3.99 -19.73 -22.47
CA CYS A 41 4.74 -20.01 -23.68
C CYS A 41 4.88 -21.53 -23.78
N LYS A 42 4.05 -22.17 -24.60
CA LYS A 42 4.27 -23.57 -24.98
C LYS A 42 5.72 -23.69 -25.46
N LYS A 43 6.44 -24.76 -25.09
CA LYS A 43 7.79 -25.05 -25.60
C LYS A 43 7.79 -24.87 -27.13
N GLY A 44 8.51 -23.86 -27.59
CA GLY A 44 8.38 -23.31 -28.95
C GLY A 44 9.01 -21.90 -29.01
N PRO A 45 8.99 -21.24 -30.19
CA PRO A 45 9.65 -19.94 -30.37
C PRO A 45 9.19 -18.93 -29.30
N ALA A 46 10.13 -18.11 -28.83
CA ALA A 46 9.93 -17.16 -27.75
C ALA A 46 8.61 -16.38 -27.90
N CYS A 47 7.84 -16.26 -26.82
CA CYS A 47 6.64 -15.43 -26.82
C CYS A 47 7.03 -14.01 -27.23
N LYS A 48 6.66 -13.61 -28.44
CA LYS A 48 6.83 -12.23 -28.87
C LYS A 48 5.83 -11.40 -28.08
N ALA A 49 6.32 -10.63 -27.11
CA ALA A 49 5.51 -9.58 -26.50
C ALA A 49 4.90 -8.71 -27.61
N PRO A 50 3.67 -8.19 -27.45
CA PRO A 50 3.13 -7.21 -28.38
C PRO A 50 4.20 -6.13 -28.60
N SER A 51 4.57 -5.93 -29.86
CA SER A 51 5.63 -5.01 -30.21
C SER A 51 5.32 -3.64 -29.60
N ALA A 52 6.25 -3.11 -28.81
CA ALA A 52 6.22 -1.73 -28.33
C ALA A 52 6.72 -0.76 -29.40
N ASP A 53 7.04 -1.27 -30.61
CA ASP A 53 7.58 -0.51 -31.72
C ASP A 53 6.46 0.30 -32.37
N GLY A 54 6.76 1.57 -32.66
CA GLY A 54 5.82 2.50 -33.23
C GLY A 54 5.97 3.89 -32.62
N THR A 55 5.53 4.89 -33.36
CA THR A 55 5.46 6.27 -32.84
C THR A 55 4.13 6.45 -32.12
N PRO A 56 4.11 6.94 -30.86
CA PRO A 56 2.86 7.27 -30.20
C PRO A 56 2.12 8.35 -31.01
N VAL A 57 0.80 8.34 -30.95
CA VAL A 57 0.00 9.44 -31.51
C VAL A 57 0.38 10.78 -30.88
N SER A 58 0.06 11.89 -31.56
CA SER A 58 0.22 13.24 -30.99
C SER A 58 -0.66 13.44 -29.76
N GLU A 59 -0.31 14.42 -28.91
CA GLU A 59 -1.13 14.76 -27.74
C GLU A 59 -2.57 15.11 -28.11
N ALA A 60 -2.75 15.91 -29.17
CA ALA A 60 -4.07 16.29 -29.65
C ALA A 60 -4.90 15.08 -30.10
N ALA A 61 -4.28 14.11 -30.78
CA ALA A 61 -4.95 12.87 -31.19
C ALA A 61 -5.31 12.00 -29.99
N ALA A 62 -4.41 11.86 -29.01
CA ALA A 62 -4.69 11.12 -27.78
C ALA A 62 -5.83 11.75 -26.96
N LYS A 63 -5.81 13.07 -26.76
CA LYS A 63 -6.88 13.80 -26.06
C LYS A 63 -8.23 13.62 -26.77
N LYS A 64 -8.25 13.67 -28.11
CA LYS A 64 -9.46 13.41 -28.91
C LYS A 64 -9.97 11.97 -28.73
N ALA A 65 -9.07 10.99 -28.67
CA ALA A 65 -9.44 9.59 -28.45
C ALA A 65 -9.98 9.33 -27.03
N ALA A 66 -9.43 10.01 -26.02
CA ALA A 66 -9.85 9.90 -24.62
C ALA A 66 -11.16 10.66 -24.32
N ALA A 67 -11.48 11.71 -25.08
CA ALA A 67 -12.61 12.60 -24.81
C ALA A 67 -13.96 11.88 -24.60
N PRO A 68 -14.37 10.86 -25.38
CA PRO A 68 -15.64 10.16 -25.13
C PRO A 68 -15.68 9.45 -23.77
N VAL A 69 -14.54 8.91 -23.30
CA VAL A 69 -14.43 8.24 -22.00
C VAL A 69 -14.54 9.27 -20.89
N LEU A 70 -13.81 10.38 -20.98
CA LEU A 70 -13.83 11.46 -20.00
C LEU A 70 -15.23 12.10 -19.91
N LYS A 71 -15.90 12.27 -21.05
CA LYS A 71 -17.28 12.73 -21.12
C LYS A 71 -18.26 11.80 -20.39
N ALA A 72 -18.11 10.49 -20.58
CA ALA A 72 -18.95 9.52 -19.89
C ALA A 72 -18.76 9.54 -18.37
N LEU A 73 -17.59 10.00 -17.89
CA LEU A 73 -17.26 10.17 -16.48
C LEU A 73 -17.59 11.58 -15.96
N GLY A 74 -18.14 12.47 -16.79
CA GLY A 74 -18.42 13.87 -16.43
C GLY A 74 -17.16 14.71 -16.20
N GLN A 75 -16.07 14.37 -16.89
CA GLN A 75 -14.75 15.02 -16.77
C GLN A 75 -14.36 15.78 -18.05
N ASP A 76 -15.33 16.27 -18.83
CA ASP A 76 -15.08 17.02 -20.07
C ASP A 76 -14.21 18.27 -19.85
N ASP A 77 -14.38 18.92 -18.70
CA ASP A 77 -13.70 20.16 -18.34
C ASP A 77 -12.43 19.92 -17.50
N ALA A 78 -12.08 18.67 -17.22
CA ALA A 78 -10.88 18.33 -16.46
C ALA A 78 -9.62 18.77 -17.20
N LYS A 79 -8.64 19.27 -16.45
CA LYS A 79 -7.32 19.59 -17.01
C LYS A 79 -6.66 18.31 -17.49
N LEU A 80 -6.18 18.32 -18.73
CA LEU A 80 -5.58 17.14 -19.39
C LEU A 80 -4.08 17.31 -19.61
N ASP A 81 -3.29 16.41 -19.02
CA ASP A 81 -1.89 16.18 -19.37
C ASP A 81 -1.79 14.95 -20.28
N ALA A 82 -1.15 15.10 -21.43
CA ALA A 82 -0.88 14.00 -22.36
C ALA A 82 0.61 13.87 -22.71
N SER A 83 1.49 14.47 -21.91
CA SER A 83 2.95 14.47 -22.14
C SER A 83 3.57 13.08 -22.03
N GLN A 84 2.98 12.22 -21.20
CA GLN A 84 3.52 10.91 -20.83
C GLN A 84 3.43 9.88 -21.96
N VAL A 85 4.57 9.28 -22.32
CA VAL A 85 4.72 8.28 -23.38
C VAL A 85 5.33 6.99 -22.84
N MET A 86 4.79 5.84 -23.26
CA MET A 86 5.22 4.49 -22.86
C MET A 86 5.36 3.63 -24.12
N GLY A 87 6.53 3.69 -24.77
CA GLY A 87 6.73 3.09 -26.10
C GLY A 87 5.80 3.74 -27.14
N ALA A 88 5.08 2.94 -27.92
CA ALA A 88 4.11 3.43 -28.90
C ALA A 88 2.75 3.86 -28.28
N ARG A 89 2.64 3.97 -26.95
CA ARG A 89 1.42 4.36 -26.24
C ARG A 89 1.58 5.73 -25.58
N ARG A 90 0.49 6.48 -25.51
CA ARG A 90 0.43 7.78 -24.81
C ARG A 90 -0.63 7.73 -23.72
N ALA A 91 -0.31 8.21 -22.53
CA ALA A 91 -1.29 8.38 -21.46
C ALA A 91 -1.93 9.77 -21.56
N VAL A 92 -3.22 9.83 -21.27
CA VAL A 92 -3.99 11.05 -21.07
C VAL A 92 -4.48 11.02 -19.63
N ASN A 93 -3.91 11.90 -18.82
CA ASN A 93 -4.20 12.07 -17.41
C ASN A 93 -5.15 13.25 -17.24
N ALA A 94 -6.36 12.97 -16.75
CA ALA A 94 -7.35 13.98 -16.40
C ALA A 94 -7.31 14.25 -14.88
N GLU A 95 -7.24 15.51 -14.51
CA GLU A 95 -7.29 15.99 -13.13
C GLU A 95 -8.71 16.53 -12.86
N PRO A 96 -9.64 15.73 -12.32
CA PRO A 96 -11.00 16.18 -12.08
C PRO A 96 -11.06 17.13 -10.87
N GLU A 97 -11.99 18.07 -10.92
CA GLU A 97 -12.36 18.86 -9.74
C GLU A 97 -13.50 18.18 -8.98
N VAL A 98 -13.49 18.28 -7.66
CA VAL A 98 -14.58 17.80 -6.80
C VAL A 98 -15.09 18.97 -5.97
N GLY A 99 -16.34 19.38 -6.21
CA GLY A 99 -16.93 20.56 -5.57
C GLY A 99 -16.22 21.87 -5.95
N GLY A 100 -15.63 21.94 -7.15
CA GLY A 100 -14.87 23.09 -7.64
C GLY A 100 -13.46 23.22 -7.04
N LEU A 101 -12.98 22.18 -6.34
CA LEU A 101 -11.62 22.13 -5.81
C LEU A 101 -10.75 21.19 -6.65
N PRO A 102 -9.50 21.58 -6.97
CA PRO A 102 -8.57 20.73 -7.68
C PRO A 102 -8.21 19.51 -6.83
N THR A 103 -7.96 18.38 -7.50
CA THR A 103 -7.58 17.13 -6.83
C THR A 103 -6.13 16.76 -7.11
N TYR A 104 -5.46 16.17 -6.12
CA TYR A 104 -4.12 15.59 -6.25
C TYR A 104 -4.16 14.10 -5.89
N GLY A 105 -3.56 13.26 -6.74
CA GLY A 105 -3.59 11.80 -6.57
C GLY A 105 -4.96 11.16 -6.83
N TRP A 106 -5.87 11.85 -7.53
CA TRP A 106 -7.20 11.38 -7.91
C TRP A 106 -7.42 11.42 -9.43
N THR A 107 -6.33 11.18 -10.17
CA THR A 107 -6.28 11.29 -11.63
C THR A 107 -7.04 10.16 -12.31
N THR A 108 -7.76 10.49 -13.39
CA THR A 108 -8.27 9.50 -14.33
C THR A 108 -7.27 9.33 -15.47
N GLY A 109 -6.77 8.12 -15.68
CA GLY A 109 -5.81 7.81 -16.73
C GLY A 109 -6.48 7.05 -17.88
N VAL A 110 -6.25 7.50 -19.13
CA VAL A 110 -6.63 6.79 -20.35
C VAL A 110 -5.38 6.55 -21.19
N VAL A 111 -5.14 5.31 -21.60
CA VAL A 111 -3.97 4.93 -22.40
C VAL A 111 -4.40 4.71 -23.85
N VAL A 112 -3.77 5.44 -24.75
CA VAL A 112 -4.05 5.43 -26.20
C VAL A 112 -2.89 4.75 -26.93
N GLY A 113 -3.21 3.78 -27.79
CA GLY A 113 -2.26 3.05 -28.63
C GLY A 113 -1.82 3.84 -29.86
N ALA A 114 -0.91 3.24 -30.62
CA ALA A 114 -0.28 3.88 -31.80
C ALA A 114 -1.28 4.19 -32.93
N SER A 115 -2.36 3.41 -33.03
CA SER A 115 -3.44 3.65 -34.00
C SER A 115 -4.57 4.55 -33.46
N GLY A 116 -4.42 5.12 -32.26
CA GLY A 116 -5.39 6.03 -31.65
C GLY A 116 -6.53 5.32 -30.90
N GLU A 117 -6.47 4.00 -30.75
CA GLU A 117 -7.41 3.20 -29.97
C GLU A 117 -7.12 3.31 -28.46
N VAL A 118 -8.18 3.28 -27.63
CA VAL A 118 -8.01 3.18 -26.18
C VAL A 118 -7.63 1.75 -25.84
N VAL A 119 -6.41 1.56 -25.30
CA VAL A 119 -5.85 0.24 -24.96
C VAL A 119 -5.92 -0.07 -23.46
N GLY A 120 -6.15 0.96 -22.64
CA GLY A 120 -6.30 0.80 -21.20
C GLY A 120 -6.76 2.08 -20.52
N GLY A 121 -7.03 1.97 -19.23
CA GLY A 121 -7.32 3.13 -18.40
C GLY A 121 -7.73 2.73 -16.99
N SER A 122 -7.77 3.71 -16.11
CA SER A 122 -8.24 3.54 -14.74
C SER A 122 -8.70 4.87 -14.15
N GLY A 123 -9.62 4.80 -13.20
CA GLY A 123 -10.06 5.99 -12.48
C GLY A 123 -11.15 5.66 -11.49
N GLN A 124 -11.95 6.68 -11.16
CA GLN A 124 -13.11 6.58 -10.28
C GLN A 124 -14.37 6.84 -11.09
N LEU A 125 -15.43 6.05 -10.85
CA LEU A 125 -16.65 6.12 -11.64
C LEU A 125 -17.51 7.33 -11.28
N THR A 126 -17.54 7.69 -9.99
CA THR A 126 -18.38 8.75 -9.45
C THR A 126 -17.60 9.63 -8.48
N ALA A 127 -18.14 10.82 -8.17
CA ALA A 127 -17.60 11.66 -7.12
C ALA A 127 -17.65 10.93 -5.76
N PRO A 128 -16.63 11.08 -4.90
CA PRO A 128 -16.65 10.49 -3.57
C PRO A 128 -17.78 11.08 -2.74
N VAL A 129 -18.34 10.26 -1.84
CA VAL A 129 -19.35 10.70 -0.87
C VAL A 129 -18.69 11.65 0.13
N LYS A 130 -19.30 12.81 0.35
CA LYS A 130 -18.82 13.80 1.32
C LYS A 130 -18.83 13.21 2.74
N GLY A 131 -17.70 13.31 3.42
CA GLY A 131 -17.55 12.94 4.83
C GLY A 131 -17.80 14.11 5.78
N ASP A 132 -17.14 14.06 6.93
CA ASP A 132 -17.20 15.09 7.97
C ASP A 132 -16.63 16.43 7.50
N THR A 133 -17.01 17.51 8.19
CA THR A 133 -16.51 18.86 7.95
C THR A 133 -15.65 19.31 9.12
N TYR A 134 -14.47 19.84 8.80
CA TYR A 134 -13.50 20.31 9.78
C TYR A 134 -13.07 21.75 9.48
N PRO A 135 -12.68 22.53 10.51
CA PRO A 135 -12.00 23.80 10.30
C PRO A 135 -10.71 23.61 9.52
N VAL A 136 -10.46 24.51 8.56
CA VAL A 136 -9.25 24.49 7.75
C VAL A 136 -8.21 25.47 8.28
N LEU A 137 -6.96 25.01 8.32
CA LEU A 137 -5.76 25.81 8.57
C LEU A 137 -5.46 26.71 7.38
N LYS A 138 -4.79 27.83 7.64
CA LYS A 138 -4.20 28.65 6.57
C LYS A 138 -3.00 27.96 5.93
N ALA A 139 -2.62 28.39 4.73
CA ALA A 139 -1.49 27.83 3.99
C ALA A 139 -0.18 27.93 4.77
N GLU A 140 0.06 29.06 5.43
CA GLU A 140 1.27 29.32 6.21
C GLU A 140 1.35 28.43 7.45
N GLU A 141 0.20 28.19 8.11
CA GLU A 141 0.11 27.31 9.28
C GLU A 141 0.36 25.85 8.87
N ALA A 142 -0.26 25.40 7.76
CA ALA A 142 -0.02 24.07 7.20
C ALA A 142 1.44 23.87 6.76
N LEU A 143 2.06 24.89 6.15
CA LEU A 143 3.46 24.85 5.76
C LEU A 143 4.39 24.83 6.99
N ALA A 144 4.06 25.55 8.06
CA ALA A 144 4.81 25.52 9.31
C ALA A 144 4.75 24.12 9.96
N LEU A 145 3.57 23.47 9.94
CA LEU A 145 3.41 22.10 10.41
C LEU A 145 4.18 21.10 9.52
N LEU A 146 4.13 21.25 8.20
CA LEU A 146 4.89 20.43 7.26
C LEU A 146 6.41 20.50 7.52
N ASN A 147 6.93 21.66 7.92
CA ASN A 147 8.34 21.86 8.24
C ASN A 147 8.73 21.46 9.68
N SER A 148 7.75 21.13 10.53
CA SER A 148 8.00 20.76 11.92
C SER A 148 8.64 19.36 12.02
N PRO A 149 9.70 19.17 12.83
CA PRO A 149 10.30 17.85 13.01
C PRO A 149 9.33 16.94 13.78
N GLY A 150 8.81 15.88 13.15
CA GLY A 150 8.13 14.79 13.87
C GLY A 150 6.76 14.36 13.35
N ASP A 151 6.04 15.20 12.60
CA ASP A 151 4.63 14.92 12.27
C ASP A 151 4.33 14.78 10.76
N GLY A 152 5.33 15.01 9.91
CA GLY A 152 5.25 14.71 8.49
C GLY A 152 5.48 13.22 8.27
N ALA A 153 4.41 12.44 8.14
CA ALA A 153 4.48 11.10 7.59
C ALA A 153 5.28 11.18 6.28
N ARG A 154 6.51 10.68 6.30
CA ARG A 154 7.29 10.40 5.10
C ARG A 154 6.61 9.24 4.36
N ALA A 155 5.47 9.50 3.75
CA ALA A 155 4.95 8.72 2.64
C ALA A 155 5.68 9.19 1.36
N GLY A 156 7.01 9.12 1.38
CA GLY A 156 7.80 9.17 0.17
C GLY A 156 7.57 7.86 -0.56
N VAL A 157 7.10 7.94 -1.80
CA VAL A 157 7.07 6.86 -2.78
C VAL A 157 8.36 6.05 -2.66
N GLY A 158 8.20 4.72 -2.55
CA GLY A 158 9.24 3.77 -2.19
C GLY A 158 10.59 4.08 -2.84
N GLY A 159 11.58 4.35 -1.99
CA GLY A 159 12.97 4.26 -2.39
C GLY A 159 13.20 2.87 -2.96
N CYS A 160 13.66 2.83 -4.21
CA CYS A 160 14.03 1.59 -4.88
C CYS A 160 14.89 0.75 -3.94
N ALA A 161 14.47 -0.49 -3.69
CA ALA A 161 15.32 -1.47 -3.01
C ALA A 161 16.62 -1.56 -3.80
N GLY A 162 17.74 -1.17 -3.18
CA GLY A 162 19.07 -1.39 -3.75
C GLY A 162 19.29 -2.88 -3.95
N PRO A 163 19.89 -3.33 -5.07
CA PRO A 163 20.15 -4.73 -5.29
C PRO A 163 21.06 -5.29 -4.18
N VAL A 164 20.63 -6.35 -3.53
CA VAL A 164 21.46 -7.16 -2.63
C VAL A 164 22.27 -8.14 -3.50
N PRO A 165 23.61 -8.21 -3.38
CA PRO A 165 24.40 -9.20 -4.08
C PRO A 165 24.02 -10.62 -3.64
N LEU A 166 23.77 -11.49 -4.61
CA LEU A 166 23.67 -12.93 -4.39
C LEU A 166 25.09 -13.49 -4.50
N GLU A 167 25.69 -13.97 -3.41
CA GLU A 167 26.87 -14.83 -3.52
C GLU A 167 26.43 -16.29 -3.49
N GLU A 168 26.57 -16.99 -4.63
CA GLU A 168 27.71 -17.89 -4.85
C GLU A 168 27.77 -18.32 -6.33
N GLY A 169 28.93 -18.05 -6.95
CA GLY A 169 29.48 -18.86 -8.04
C GLY A 169 28.94 -18.62 -9.45
N THR A 170 29.34 -17.52 -10.12
CA THR A 170 29.91 -17.52 -11.48
C THR A 170 30.50 -16.12 -11.76
N GLU A 171 31.73 -16.08 -12.21
CA GLU A 171 32.47 -14.85 -12.57
C GLU A 171 31.75 -14.08 -13.70
N GLN A 172 31.29 -12.87 -13.39
CA GLN A 172 31.07 -11.83 -14.40
C GLN A 172 31.83 -10.58 -14.00
N ALA A 173 32.66 -10.11 -14.93
CA ALA A 173 33.57 -8.98 -14.76
C ALA A 173 32.86 -7.72 -14.24
N PRO A 174 33.45 -6.99 -13.28
CA PRO A 174 32.85 -5.78 -12.75
C PRO A 174 32.80 -4.69 -13.83
N CYS A 175 31.61 -4.09 -13.98
CA CYS A 175 31.51 -2.76 -14.58
C CYS A 175 32.14 -1.77 -13.60
N ASP A 176 33.15 -1.06 -14.07
CA ASP A 176 33.90 -0.05 -13.33
C ASP A 176 33.12 1.27 -13.27
N PRO A 177 32.78 1.79 -12.08
CA PRO A 177 32.65 3.23 -11.91
C PRO A 177 33.70 3.72 -10.90
N SER A 178 34.95 3.76 -11.32
CA SER A 178 35.96 4.62 -10.70
C SER A 178 35.67 6.09 -11.03
N THR A 179 35.12 6.84 -10.07
CA THR A 179 35.73 8.07 -9.49
C THR A 179 34.75 8.81 -8.57
N ALA A 180 34.77 8.46 -7.28
CA ALA A 180 34.62 9.42 -6.18
C ALA A 180 35.12 8.78 -4.88
N THR A 181 36.31 9.18 -4.48
CA THR A 181 37.02 8.80 -3.27
C THR A 181 36.26 9.22 -2.00
N GLY A 182 36.14 8.31 -1.03
CA GLY A 182 35.79 8.64 0.36
C GLY A 182 35.30 7.45 1.17
N ALA A 183 36.17 6.88 2.02
CA ALA A 183 35.84 5.81 2.95
C ALA A 183 34.74 6.20 3.97
N PRO A 184 33.91 5.25 4.48
CA PRO A 184 32.84 5.57 5.40
C PRO A 184 33.36 5.75 6.83
N GLY A 185 33.33 6.98 7.32
CA GLY A 185 33.32 7.29 8.75
C GLY A 185 31.95 6.98 9.38
N LYS A 186 31.93 6.75 10.69
CA LYS A 186 30.73 6.49 11.54
C LYS A 186 29.52 7.35 11.15
N PRO A 187 28.27 6.83 11.30
CA PRO A 187 27.08 7.63 11.05
C PRO A 187 26.95 8.73 12.10
N GLU A 188 27.33 9.96 11.73
CA GLU A 188 26.94 11.15 12.48
C GLU A 188 25.44 11.38 12.28
N LYS A 189 24.75 11.81 13.34
CA LYS A 189 23.38 12.32 13.25
C LYS A 189 23.38 13.45 12.20
N PRO A 190 22.39 13.51 11.27
CA PRO A 190 22.36 14.55 10.25
C PRO A 190 22.42 15.92 10.93
N GLN A 191 23.50 16.66 10.68
CA GLN A 191 23.63 18.01 11.21
C GLN A 191 22.54 18.86 10.54
N GLN A 192 21.98 19.81 11.29
CA GLN A 192 20.93 20.72 10.81
C GLN A 192 21.31 21.50 9.54
N LYS A 193 22.60 21.50 9.15
CA LYS A 193 23.17 22.07 7.93
C LYS A 193 22.86 21.30 6.64
N ASP A 194 22.37 20.06 6.73
CA ASP A 194 22.05 19.24 5.54
C ASP A 194 20.58 19.38 5.10
N ARG A 195 19.81 20.29 5.71
CA ARG A 195 18.43 20.57 5.28
C ARG A 195 18.44 21.40 4.00
N GLN A 196 18.22 20.75 2.87
CA GLN A 196 17.96 21.43 1.61
C GLN A 196 16.66 22.24 1.72
N THR A 197 16.74 23.53 1.45
CA THR A 197 15.58 24.41 1.38
C THR A 197 15.00 24.34 -0.04
N ILE A 198 13.69 24.10 -0.12
CA ILE A 198 12.96 24.07 -1.39
C ILE A 198 12.03 25.29 -1.42
N THR A 199 12.00 26.00 -2.54
CA THR A 199 11.13 27.18 -2.69
C THR A 199 9.72 26.74 -3.04
N VAL A 200 8.74 27.20 -2.25
CA VAL A 200 7.31 27.14 -2.58
C VAL A 200 7.00 28.27 -3.56
N ARG A 201 6.37 27.94 -4.69
CA ARG A 201 5.99 28.88 -5.76
C ARG A 201 4.53 29.29 -5.65
N ASP A 202 3.68 28.33 -5.34
CA ASP A 202 2.25 28.53 -5.22
C ASP A 202 1.68 27.62 -4.12
N ALA A 203 0.54 28.00 -3.56
CA ALA A 203 -0.19 27.27 -2.54
C ALA A 203 -1.69 27.31 -2.85
N VAL A 204 -2.22 26.19 -3.33
CA VAL A 204 -3.63 26.07 -3.72
C VAL A 204 -4.38 25.22 -2.71
N PHE A 205 -5.53 25.72 -2.25
CA PHE A 205 -6.44 24.91 -1.43
C PHE A 205 -7.18 23.93 -2.33
N GLY A 206 -7.07 22.64 -2.04
CA GLY A 206 -7.64 21.58 -2.85
C GLY A 206 -7.91 20.31 -2.05
N LEU A 207 -7.97 19.18 -2.76
CA LEU A 207 -8.23 17.87 -2.18
C LEU A 207 -7.10 16.91 -2.55
N ALA A 208 -6.44 16.30 -1.56
CA ALA A 208 -5.44 15.28 -1.81
C ALA A 208 -5.99 13.89 -1.47
N ALA A 209 -5.64 12.89 -2.28
CA ALA A 209 -5.96 11.50 -2.00
C ALA A 209 -5.08 10.96 -0.85
N HIS A 210 -5.73 10.47 0.21
CA HIS A 210 -5.08 9.82 1.35
C HIS A 210 -5.71 8.45 1.61
N PRO A 211 -4.91 7.44 2.02
CA PRO A 211 -5.44 6.20 2.54
C PRO A 211 -5.97 6.42 3.96
N VAL A 212 -7.28 6.24 4.16
CA VAL A 212 -7.94 6.31 5.46
C VAL A 212 -8.62 4.97 5.71
N ARG A 213 -8.16 4.23 6.74
CA ARG A 213 -8.67 2.88 7.06
C ARG A 213 -8.73 1.94 5.84
N GLY A 214 -7.68 1.96 5.01
CA GLY A 214 -7.57 1.13 3.80
C GLY A 214 -8.42 1.61 2.61
N ARG A 215 -9.06 2.78 2.68
CA ARG A 215 -9.85 3.37 1.59
C ARG A 215 -9.22 4.66 1.10
N GLN A 216 -9.19 4.86 -0.21
CA GLN A 216 -8.75 6.12 -0.80
C GLN A 216 -9.81 7.20 -0.54
N THR A 217 -9.42 8.28 0.12
CA THR A 217 -10.30 9.38 0.54
C THR A 217 -9.70 10.70 0.11
N LEU A 218 -10.52 11.60 -0.45
CA LEU A 218 -10.11 12.97 -0.71
C LEU A 218 -10.20 13.78 0.58
N VAL A 219 -9.06 14.32 1.02
CA VAL A 219 -8.94 15.13 2.24
C VAL A 219 -8.66 16.58 1.84
N PRO A 220 -9.31 17.58 2.47
CA PRO A 220 -8.93 18.98 2.32
C PRO A 220 -7.45 19.18 2.63
N SER A 221 -6.71 19.71 1.65
CA SER A 221 -5.26 19.81 1.70
C SER A 221 -4.76 21.09 1.02
N TRP A 222 -3.62 21.58 1.49
CA TRP A 222 -2.83 22.55 0.76
C TRP A 222 -1.93 21.82 -0.24
N LEU A 223 -2.00 22.23 -1.49
CA LEU A 223 -1.19 21.74 -2.60
C LEU A 223 -0.10 22.78 -2.85
N PHE A 224 1.11 22.52 -2.38
CA PHE A 224 2.26 23.40 -2.53
C PHE A 224 3.01 23.04 -3.80
N GLU A 225 3.02 23.93 -4.79
CA GLU A 225 3.92 23.80 -5.93
C GLU A 225 5.32 24.19 -5.47
N VAL A 226 6.28 23.29 -5.62
CA VAL A 226 7.65 23.47 -5.18
C VAL A 226 8.62 23.19 -6.32
N ARG A 227 9.79 23.83 -6.26
CA ARG A 227 10.90 23.55 -7.19
C ARG A 227 12.17 23.30 -6.41
N ALA A 228 12.75 22.11 -6.58
CA ALA A 228 14.04 21.79 -5.99
C ALA A 228 15.15 22.65 -6.63
N PRO A 229 16.18 23.05 -5.86
CA PRO A 229 17.33 23.76 -6.43
C PRO A 229 17.95 22.96 -7.58
N GLY A 230 18.05 23.58 -8.76
CA GLY A 230 18.62 22.96 -9.96
C GLY A 230 17.67 22.04 -10.75
N ALA A 231 16.44 21.81 -10.28
CA ALA A 231 15.42 21.11 -11.07
C ALA A 231 14.76 22.06 -12.07
N GLU A 232 14.56 21.59 -13.30
CA GLU A 232 13.82 22.33 -14.33
C GLU A 232 12.31 22.31 -14.02
N ASP A 233 11.80 21.16 -13.60
CA ASP A 233 10.38 20.95 -13.34
C ASP A 233 9.99 21.27 -11.89
N ALA A 234 8.76 21.78 -11.74
CA ALA A 234 8.12 21.90 -10.44
C ALA A 234 7.36 20.60 -10.11
N PHE A 235 7.16 20.34 -8.83
CA PHE A 235 6.35 19.23 -8.35
C PHE A 235 5.46 19.69 -7.20
N THR A 236 4.39 18.93 -6.91
CA THR A 236 3.45 19.26 -5.85
C THR A 236 3.76 18.47 -4.58
N VAL A 237 3.82 19.16 -3.45
CA VAL A 237 3.84 18.58 -2.11
C VAL A 237 2.51 18.90 -1.43
N THR A 238 1.88 17.90 -0.82
CA THR A 238 0.58 18.09 -0.17
C THR A 238 0.69 17.99 1.35
N TYR A 239 -0.13 18.77 2.05
CA TYR A 239 -0.31 18.63 3.49
C TYR A 239 -1.79 18.80 3.87
N PRO A 240 -2.36 17.95 4.74
CA PRO A 240 -3.75 18.11 5.18
C PRO A 240 -4.00 19.52 5.74
N ALA A 241 -5.05 20.17 5.24
CA ALA A 241 -5.45 21.49 5.69
C ALA A 241 -6.28 21.43 6.99
N VAL A 242 -6.46 20.25 7.59
CA VAL A 242 -7.20 20.09 8.84
C VAL A 242 -6.24 20.19 10.02
N ASP A 243 -6.61 20.94 11.05
CA ASP A 243 -5.84 21.00 12.28
C ASP A 243 -5.66 19.59 12.86
N PRO A 244 -4.41 19.14 13.13
CA PRO A 244 -4.12 17.81 13.64
C PRO A 244 -4.92 17.42 14.89
N LYS A 245 -5.39 18.38 15.70
CA LYS A 245 -6.24 18.08 16.87
C LYS A 245 -7.58 17.41 16.51
N TYR A 246 -8.03 17.54 15.26
CA TYR A 246 -9.24 16.89 14.75
C TYR A 246 -8.94 15.55 14.08
N LEU A 247 -7.67 15.26 13.81
CA LEU A 247 -7.24 13.99 13.26
C LEU A 247 -6.94 13.06 14.45
N ALA A 248 -7.58 11.89 14.47
CA ALA A 248 -7.19 10.88 15.45
C ALA A 248 -5.71 10.55 15.23
N SER A 249 -4.86 10.81 16.23
CA SER A 249 -3.46 10.43 16.15
C SER A 249 -3.40 8.93 15.83
N PRO A 250 -2.65 8.50 14.81
CA PRO A 250 -2.33 7.09 14.69
C PRO A 250 -1.69 6.68 16.02
N ALA A 251 -2.26 5.69 16.69
CA ALA A 251 -1.62 5.12 17.86
C ALA A 251 -0.20 4.74 17.44
N PRO A 252 0.84 5.21 18.15
CA PRO A 252 2.21 4.88 17.78
C PRO A 252 2.32 3.36 17.73
N SER A 253 2.58 2.83 16.54
CA SER A 253 3.08 1.47 16.45
C SER A 253 4.43 1.49 17.17
N PRO A 254 4.67 0.58 18.13
CA PRO A 254 5.95 0.54 18.83
C PRO A 254 7.05 0.33 17.80
N SER A 255 7.83 1.37 17.51
CA SER A 255 9.11 1.20 16.84
C SER A 255 10.01 0.45 17.83
N PRO A 256 10.65 -0.65 17.44
CA PRO A 256 11.67 -1.25 18.27
C PRO A 256 12.84 -0.25 18.34
N SER A 257 13.00 0.40 19.48
CA SER A 257 14.24 1.09 19.80
C SER A 257 15.36 0.06 19.94
N ASP A 258 16.52 0.43 19.40
CA ASP A 258 17.76 -0.33 19.42
C ASP A 258 18.06 -0.99 20.77
N GLY A 259 18.42 -2.28 20.71
CA GLY A 259 19.38 -2.88 21.65
C GLY A 259 18.90 -3.27 23.04
N SER A 260 17.61 -3.48 23.26
CA SER A 260 17.10 -4.05 24.52
C SER A 260 16.42 -5.39 24.28
N THR A 261 16.71 -6.39 25.12
CA THR A 261 15.94 -7.63 25.23
C THR A 261 14.48 -7.29 25.56
N SER A 262 13.67 -7.07 24.53
CA SER A 262 12.25 -6.78 24.69
C SER A 262 11.49 -8.10 24.77
N SER A 263 10.77 -8.34 25.86
CA SER A 263 9.73 -9.36 25.90
C SER A 263 8.37 -8.74 25.62
N HIS A 264 7.52 -9.47 24.90
CA HIS A 264 6.14 -9.06 24.67
C HIS A 264 5.22 -10.27 24.51
N ASP A 265 3.94 -10.09 24.84
CA ASP A 265 2.91 -11.12 24.68
C ASP A 265 2.57 -11.31 23.21
N VAL A 266 2.37 -12.57 22.82
CA VAL A 266 2.05 -12.99 21.45
C VAL A 266 0.58 -13.44 21.39
N PRO A 267 -0.21 -12.91 20.45
CA PRO A 267 -1.58 -13.37 20.25
C PRO A 267 -1.64 -14.85 19.85
N VAL A 268 -2.44 -15.62 20.59
CA VAL A 268 -2.72 -17.04 20.28
C VAL A 268 -3.82 -17.12 19.24
N SER A 269 -3.56 -17.85 18.15
CA SER A 269 -4.48 -18.01 17.02
C SER A 269 -5.46 -19.17 17.18
N GLY A 270 -5.14 -20.15 18.03
CA GLY A 270 -6.07 -21.23 18.37
C GLY A 270 -5.50 -22.21 19.38
N TRP A 271 -6.36 -23.10 19.89
CA TRP A 271 -5.95 -24.15 20.83
C TRP A 271 -6.59 -25.52 20.52
N THR A 272 -5.93 -26.59 20.92
CA THR A 272 -6.48 -27.94 21.04
C THR A 272 -6.20 -28.48 22.43
N ALA A 273 -7.03 -29.39 22.95
CA ALA A 273 -6.77 -30.01 24.24
C ALA A 273 -7.01 -31.52 24.17
N GLU A 274 -6.13 -32.28 24.82
CA GLU A 274 -6.21 -33.72 24.96
C GLU A 274 -5.79 -34.12 26.39
N GLY A 275 -6.71 -34.71 27.15
CA GLY A 275 -6.48 -34.97 28.57
C GLY A 275 -6.16 -33.68 29.34
N THR A 276 -4.99 -33.63 29.97
CA THR A 276 -4.44 -32.47 30.67
C THR A 276 -3.52 -31.61 29.79
N GLU A 277 -3.29 -31.97 28.53
CA GLU A 277 -2.45 -31.20 27.63
C GLU A 277 -3.28 -30.16 26.88
N LEU A 278 -2.88 -28.90 26.97
CA LEU A 278 -3.41 -27.80 26.18
C LEU A 278 -2.35 -27.35 25.19
N THR A 279 -2.62 -27.54 23.90
CA THR A 279 -1.73 -27.13 22.81
C THR A 279 -2.22 -25.83 22.21
N VAL A 280 -1.34 -24.85 22.07
CA VAL A 280 -1.63 -23.51 21.57
C VAL A 280 -0.86 -23.26 20.27
N HIS A 281 -1.55 -22.64 19.32
CA HIS A 281 -1.05 -22.31 17.99
C HIS A 281 -0.95 -20.79 17.86
N PHE A 282 0.19 -20.29 17.45
CA PHE A 282 0.42 -18.84 17.28
C PHE A 282 1.43 -18.58 16.17
N SER A 283 1.47 -17.33 15.67
CA SER A 283 2.48 -16.90 14.71
C SER A 283 3.47 -15.97 15.39
N GLY A 284 4.76 -16.16 15.14
CA GLY A 284 5.82 -15.35 15.72
C GLY A 284 7.03 -15.22 14.80
N GLY A 285 7.87 -14.21 15.02
CA GLY A 285 9.17 -14.08 14.36
C GLY A 285 10.13 -15.23 14.69
N VAL A 286 11.07 -15.53 13.80
CA VAL A 286 11.98 -16.69 13.94
C VAL A 286 13.14 -16.50 14.92
N CYS A 287 13.40 -15.29 15.40
CA CYS A 287 14.54 -14.96 16.27
C CYS A 287 14.10 -14.55 17.68
N SER A 288 12.94 -15.05 18.10
CA SER A 288 12.46 -14.92 19.46
C SER A 288 12.28 -16.30 20.06
N ASP A 289 12.59 -16.43 21.35
CA ASP A 289 12.21 -17.59 22.14
C ASP A 289 10.77 -17.41 22.61
N TYR A 290 9.99 -18.50 22.52
CA TYR A 290 8.57 -18.49 22.92
C TYR A 290 8.33 -19.44 24.07
N ASP A 291 7.86 -18.87 25.17
CA ASP A 291 7.38 -19.59 26.35
C ASP A 291 5.85 -19.49 26.42
N ALA A 292 5.20 -20.59 26.81
CA ALA A 292 3.74 -20.64 26.97
C ALA A 292 3.40 -21.07 28.39
N THR A 293 2.50 -20.32 29.03
CA THR A 293 2.01 -20.62 30.38
C THR A 293 0.48 -20.62 30.41
N ALA A 294 -0.09 -21.42 31.31
CA ALA A 294 -1.52 -21.45 31.58
C ALA A 294 -1.78 -21.15 33.06
N LYS A 295 -2.85 -20.39 33.32
CA LYS A 295 -3.39 -20.15 34.65
C LYS A 295 -4.83 -20.60 34.73
N GLU A 296 -5.10 -21.58 35.58
CA GLU A 296 -6.43 -22.15 35.80
C GLU A 296 -7.15 -21.39 36.92
N ASP A 297 -8.32 -20.83 36.62
CA ASP A 297 -9.18 -20.14 37.59
C ASP A 297 -10.65 -20.46 37.32
N GLY A 298 -11.20 -21.35 38.14
CA GLY A 298 -12.59 -21.80 38.05
C GLY A 298 -12.97 -22.29 36.65
N GLY A 299 -13.90 -21.58 36.01
CA GLY A 299 -14.42 -21.91 34.68
C GLY A 299 -13.54 -21.49 33.50
N ARG A 300 -12.32 -20.99 33.73
CA ARG A 300 -11.45 -20.43 32.68
C ARG A 300 -10.00 -20.87 32.82
N VAL A 301 -9.33 -21.01 31.68
CA VAL A 301 -7.89 -21.24 31.55
C VAL A 301 -7.32 -20.07 30.76
N THR A 302 -6.49 -19.25 31.40
CA THR A 302 -5.85 -18.09 30.76
C THR A 302 -4.50 -18.51 30.21
N VAL A 303 -4.30 -18.37 28.91
CA VAL A 303 -3.06 -18.70 28.21
C VAL A 303 -2.26 -17.43 27.96
N THR A 304 -0.97 -17.49 28.25
CA THR A 304 -0.01 -16.43 27.91
C THR A 304 1.13 -17.04 27.10
N VAL A 305 1.43 -16.45 25.94
CA VAL A 305 2.64 -16.78 25.16
C VAL A 305 3.55 -15.56 25.15
N THR A 306 4.76 -15.71 25.64
CA THR A 306 5.74 -14.61 25.75
C THR A 306 6.85 -14.82 24.74
N ALA A 307 7.04 -13.85 23.84
CA ALA A 307 8.21 -13.78 22.97
C ALA A 307 9.33 -13.03 23.66
N THR A 308 10.54 -13.59 23.67
CA THR A 308 11.76 -12.92 24.12
C THR A 308 12.72 -12.78 22.95
N SER A 309 13.00 -11.54 22.53
CA SER A 309 13.92 -11.26 21.42
C SER A 309 15.36 -11.63 21.77
N GLN A 310 16.06 -12.31 20.86
CA GLN A 310 17.50 -12.57 21.01
C GLN A 310 18.31 -11.42 20.39
N PRO A 311 19.14 -10.71 21.18
CA PRO A 311 19.84 -9.49 20.72
C PRO A 311 20.97 -9.75 19.71
N ASP A 312 21.50 -10.98 19.64
CA ASP A 312 22.74 -11.28 18.93
C ASP A 312 22.52 -11.96 17.57
N GLN A 313 21.28 -12.03 17.07
CA GLN A 313 20.94 -12.65 15.79
C GLN A 313 20.46 -11.63 14.76
N VAL A 314 20.98 -11.73 13.53
CA VAL A 314 20.47 -10.97 12.38
C VAL A 314 19.06 -11.46 12.08
N CYS A 315 18.06 -10.72 12.53
CA CYS A 315 16.68 -11.18 12.47
C CYS A 315 15.96 -10.78 11.18
N ILE A 316 15.66 -11.78 10.34
CA ILE A 316 14.80 -11.58 9.17
C ILE A 316 13.33 -11.47 9.60
N MET A 317 12.59 -10.54 9.01
CA MET A 317 11.16 -10.34 9.28
C MET A 317 10.29 -11.42 8.64
N ILE A 318 10.42 -12.66 9.13
CA ILE A 318 9.57 -13.80 8.75
C ILE A 318 8.83 -14.29 9.98
N ALA A 319 7.50 -14.29 9.91
CA ALA A 319 6.66 -14.95 10.90
C ALA A 319 6.45 -16.43 10.50
N LYS A 320 6.59 -17.34 11.46
CA LYS A 320 6.26 -18.76 11.30
C LYS A 320 5.17 -19.15 12.29
N GLU A 321 4.40 -20.17 11.92
CA GLU A 321 3.49 -20.83 12.84
C GLU A 321 4.30 -21.66 13.85
N PHE A 322 4.00 -21.45 15.12
CA PHE A 322 4.57 -22.17 16.25
C PHE A 322 3.47 -22.88 17.03
N VAL A 323 3.87 -23.99 17.64
CA VAL A 323 3.02 -24.81 18.50
C VAL A 323 3.74 -24.95 19.85
N ARG A 324 3.00 -24.74 20.94
CA ARG A 324 3.48 -24.99 22.30
C ARG A 324 2.42 -25.77 23.06
N THR A 325 2.85 -26.70 23.90
CA THR A 325 1.96 -27.48 24.76
C THR A 325 2.24 -27.10 26.21
N VAL A 326 1.18 -26.87 26.96
CA VAL A 326 1.21 -26.62 28.40
C VAL A 326 0.40 -27.70 29.11
N THR A 327 0.89 -28.16 30.26
CA THR A 327 0.18 -29.14 31.09
C THR A 327 -0.73 -28.40 32.06
N LEU A 328 -2.00 -28.78 32.08
CA LEU A 328 -3.00 -28.34 33.05
C LEU A 328 -3.01 -29.25 34.27
N ASP A 329 -3.40 -28.72 35.41
CA ASP A 329 -3.59 -29.45 36.68
C ASP A 329 -4.76 -30.44 36.55
N GLU A 330 -5.83 -30.05 35.83
CA GLU A 330 -6.98 -30.90 35.53
C GLU A 330 -7.32 -30.88 34.02
N PRO A 331 -8.01 -31.90 33.48
CA PRO A 331 -8.47 -31.88 32.09
C PRO A 331 -9.32 -30.66 31.77
N LEU A 332 -9.19 -30.07 30.57
CA LEU A 332 -9.83 -28.78 30.23
C LEU A 332 -11.36 -28.79 30.47
N GLY A 333 -12.04 -29.87 30.10
CA GLY A 333 -13.48 -30.03 30.29
C GLY A 333 -14.29 -28.92 29.59
N ASN A 334 -15.21 -28.30 30.32
CA ASN A 334 -16.05 -27.20 29.80
C ASN A 334 -15.46 -25.81 30.05
N ARG A 335 -14.21 -25.72 30.52
CA ARG A 335 -13.58 -24.44 30.86
C ARG A 335 -13.20 -23.69 29.58
N LYS A 336 -13.39 -22.37 29.59
CA LYS A 336 -13.05 -21.52 28.45
C LYS A 336 -11.56 -21.24 28.42
N VAL A 337 -10.96 -21.32 27.24
CA VAL A 337 -9.58 -20.89 27.02
C VAL A 337 -9.59 -19.43 26.57
N VAL A 338 -8.90 -18.57 27.32
CA VAL A 338 -8.88 -17.11 27.08
C VAL A 338 -7.44 -16.59 27.01
N GLY A 339 -7.24 -15.48 26.29
CA GLY A 339 -5.96 -14.75 26.29
C GLY A 339 -5.81 -13.83 27.50
N THR A 340 -4.65 -13.16 27.61
CA THR A 340 -4.37 -12.17 28.66
C THR A 340 -5.31 -10.97 28.62
N ASP A 341 -5.90 -10.68 27.45
CA ASP A 341 -6.93 -9.65 27.25
C ASP A 341 -8.35 -10.11 27.67
N GLY A 342 -8.49 -11.34 28.15
CA GLY A 342 -9.75 -11.92 28.59
C GLY A 342 -10.67 -12.37 27.45
N LYS A 343 -10.24 -12.32 26.19
CA LYS A 343 -11.05 -12.77 25.05
C LYS A 343 -10.92 -14.28 24.85
N ASP A 344 -12.03 -14.88 24.40
CA ASP A 344 -12.10 -16.31 24.07
C ASP A 344 -11.18 -16.63 22.87
N ILE A 345 -10.30 -17.61 23.04
CA ILE A 345 -9.44 -18.13 21.97
C ILE A 345 -10.20 -19.25 21.25
N PRO A 346 -10.30 -19.24 19.91
CA PRO A 346 -11.04 -20.25 19.18
C PRO A 346 -10.33 -21.62 19.20
N LEU A 347 -11.11 -22.70 19.12
CA LEU A 347 -10.57 -24.05 18.89
C LEU A 347 -9.82 -24.07 17.54
N PHE A 348 -8.59 -24.56 17.55
CA PHE A 348 -7.77 -24.71 16.36
C PHE A 348 -8.34 -25.85 15.48
N LYS A 349 -8.57 -25.54 14.20
CA LYS A 349 -9.05 -26.50 13.20
C LYS A 349 -7.98 -26.66 12.12
N PRO A 350 -7.24 -27.79 12.09
CA PRO A 350 -6.26 -28.03 11.04
C PRO A 350 -6.95 -28.03 9.68
N GLY A 351 -6.46 -27.20 8.75
CA GLY A 351 -7.02 -27.07 7.39
C GLY A 351 -7.96 -25.87 7.16
N ALA A 352 -8.20 -25.01 8.14
CA ALA A 352 -8.91 -23.75 7.95
C ALA A 352 -8.01 -22.71 7.25
N ARG A 353 -7.84 -22.83 5.93
CA ARG A 353 -7.65 -21.62 5.09
C ARG A 353 -8.78 -20.65 5.43
N LEU A 354 -8.47 -19.35 5.46
CA LEU A 354 -9.43 -18.25 5.59
C LEU A 354 -10.78 -18.64 4.95
N PRO A 355 -11.91 -18.54 5.67
CA PRO A 355 -13.19 -18.85 5.07
C PRO A 355 -13.38 -17.97 3.85
N ALA A 356 -13.58 -18.60 2.68
CA ALA A 356 -14.03 -17.91 1.49
C ALA A 356 -15.31 -17.12 1.86
N PRO A 357 -15.48 -15.87 1.39
CA PRO A 357 -16.67 -15.11 1.68
C PRO A 357 -17.89 -15.92 1.23
N SER A 358 -18.79 -16.17 2.18
CA SER A 358 -20.00 -16.95 1.97
C SER A 358 -20.81 -16.34 0.82
N SER A 359 -20.92 -17.07 -0.29
CA SER A 359 -21.91 -16.76 -1.32
C SER A 359 -23.30 -17.07 -0.76
N ALA A 360 -23.98 -16.06 -0.23
CA ALA A 360 -25.41 -16.13 0.02
C ALA A 360 -26.14 -16.13 -1.33
N ARG A 361 -27.07 -17.08 -1.44
CA ARG A 361 -27.92 -17.41 -2.58
C ARG A 361 -29.05 -16.40 -2.73
#